data_AF-A0A958GDC9-F1
#
_entry.id   AF-A0A958GDC9-F1
#
_cell.length_a   1.000
_cell.length_b   1.000
_cell.length_c   1.000
_cell.angle_alpha   90.00
_cell.angle_beta   90.00
_cell.angle_gamma   90.00
#
_symmetry.space_group_name_H-M   'P 1'
#
loop_
_entity.id
_entity.type
_entity.pdbx_description
1 polymer ?
#
loop_
_entity_poly.entity_id
_entity_poly.type
_entity_poly.pdbx_seq_one_letter_code
_entity_poly.pdbx_strand_id
1 'polypeptide(L)'
;MVSEVEESIEDLNKQIKRTEEIIVERKKILDALLDEITQLKLKIEETDKLLKSPGVDVGKLQVAESFMRKVNSSLKSLEGKMSQAKVDFDRAVERKKILNEELKQIVEANGSQ
;
A
#
# COMPACT_ATOMS: atom_id res chain seq x y z
N MET A 1 -4.49 35.74 21.12
CA MET A 1 -4.36 34.56 21.99
C MET A 1 -5.49 33.55 21.77
N VAL A 2 -6.74 33.73 22.23
CA VAL A 2 -7.80 32.72 21.99
C VAL A 2 -8.03 32.45 20.49
N SER A 3 -8.06 33.50 19.66
CA SER A 3 -8.27 33.35 18.20
C SER A 3 -7.11 32.64 17.47
N GLU A 4 -5.87 32.79 17.94
CA GLU A 4 -4.67 32.18 17.31
C GLU A 4 -4.59 30.68 17.62
N VAL A 5 -5.03 30.29 18.82
CA VAL A 5 -5.15 28.90 19.25
C VAL A 5 -6.26 28.20 18.46
N GLU A 6 -7.43 28.83 18.34
CA GLU A 6 -8.55 28.31 17.54
C GLU A 6 -8.16 28.12 16.07
N GLU A 7 -7.44 29.08 15.48
CA GLU A 7 -6.94 28.98 14.10
C GLU A 7 -5.93 27.84 13.93
N SER A 8 -5.02 27.66 14.90
CA SER A 8 -4.04 26.56 14.90
C SER A 8 -4.71 25.19 15.02
N ILE A 9 -5.73 25.07 15.87
CA ILE A 9 -6.55 23.85 16.01
C ILE A 9 -7.28 23.56 14.69
N GLU A 10 -7.86 24.58 14.04
CA GLU A 10 -8.54 24.41 12.77
C GLU A 10 -7.59 23.95 11.66
N ASP A 11 -6.39 24.53 11.58
CA ASP A 11 -5.38 24.12 10.60
C ASP A 11 -4.91 22.67 10.81
N LEU A 12 -4.61 22.28 12.05
CA LEU A 12 -4.25 20.90 12.38
C LEU A 12 -5.36 19.92 12.02
N ASN A 13 -6.61 20.24 12.32
CA ASN A 13 -7.75 19.40 11.94
C ASN A 13 -7.87 19.25 10.41
N LYS A 14 -7.62 20.31 9.64
CA LYS A 14 -7.57 20.24 8.17
C LYS A 14 -6.43 19.34 7.70
N GLN A 15 -5.25 19.44 8.30
CA GLN A 15 -4.10 18.58 7.97
C GLN A 15 -4.36 17.12 8.32
N ILE A 16 -4.97 16.83 9.47
CA ILE A 16 -5.37 15.48 9.88
C ILE A 16 -6.33 14.89 8.86
N LYS A 17 -7.41 15.60 8.51
CA LYS A 17 -8.39 15.14 7.52
C LYS A 17 -7.78 14.84 6.16
N ARG A 18 -6.90 15.73 5.66
CA ARG A 18 -6.17 15.49 4.40
C ARG A 18 -5.28 14.25 4.49
N THR A 19 -4.62 14.04 5.63
CA THR A 19 -3.78 12.87 5.84
C THR A 19 -4.62 11.59 5.90
N GLU A 20 -5.82 11.62 6.47
CA GLU A 20 -6.77 10.49 6.43
C GLU A 20 -7.19 10.11 5.01
N GLU A 21 -7.50 11.11 4.18
CA GLU A 21 -7.83 10.89 2.76
C GLU A 21 -6.66 10.22 2.02
N ILE A 22 -5.43 10.68 2.26
CA ILE A 22 -4.21 10.08 1.71
C ILE A 22 -4.05 8.63 2.20
N ILE A 23 -4.23 8.35 3.49
CA ILE A 23 -4.14 6.98 4.04
C ILE A 23 -5.13 6.05 3.34
N VAL A 24 -6.38 6.51 3.13
CA VAL A 24 -7.40 5.73 2.43
C VAL A 24 -7.00 5.44 0.98
N GLU A 25 -6.48 6.43 0.27
CA GLU A 25 -6.01 6.27 -1.11
C GLU A 25 -4.83 5.29 -1.19
N ARG A 26 -3.83 5.44 -0.32
CA ARG A 26 -2.67 4.55 -0.24
C ARG A 26 -3.05 3.12 0.11
N LYS A 27 -4.03 2.93 0.99
CA LYS A 27 -4.58 1.61 1.30
C LYS A 27 -5.20 0.95 0.07
N LYS A 28 -5.99 1.68 -0.73
CA LYS A 28 -6.57 1.15 -1.98
C LYS A 28 -5.49 0.72 -2.97
N ILE A 29 -4.39 1.46 -3.07
CA ILE A 29 -3.25 1.09 -3.92
C ILE A 29 -2.61 -0.21 -3.42
N LEU A 30 -2.39 -0.35 -2.10
CA LEU A 30 -1.85 -1.57 -1.50
C LEU A 30 -2.77 -2.77 -1.75
N ASP A 31 -4.07 -2.62 -1.56
CA ASP A 31 -5.05 -3.68 -1.79
C ASP A 31 -5.04 -4.12 -3.26
N ALA A 32 -5.01 -3.17 -4.21
CA ALA A 32 -4.93 -3.47 -5.64
C ALA A 32 -3.62 -4.21 -6.04
N LEU A 33 -2.48 -3.80 -5.47
CA LEU A 33 -1.20 -4.47 -5.70
C LEU A 33 -1.19 -5.89 -5.11
N LEU A 34 -1.77 -6.08 -3.93
CA LEU A 34 -1.91 -7.38 -3.29
C LEU A 34 -2.76 -8.33 -4.14
N ASP A 35 -3.88 -7.83 -4.67
CA ASP A 35 -4.74 -8.58 -5.56
C ASP A 35 -4.00 -9.00 -6.84
N GLU A 36 -3.29 -8.09 -7.49
CA GLU A 36 -2.53 -8.38 -8.70
C GLU A 36 -1.43 -9.43 -8.44
N ILE A 37 -0.68 -9.29 -7.35
CA ILE A 37 0.33 -10.27 -6.92
C ILE A 37 -0.30 -11.64 -6.69
N THR A 38 -1.46 -11.68 -6.03
CA THR A 38 -2.17 -12.93 -5.74
C THR A 38 -2.63 -13.62 -7.02
N GLN A 39 -3.20 -12.87 -7.96
CA GLN A 39 -3.61 -13.41 -9.27
C GLN A 39 -2.42 -13.96 -10.07
N LEU A 40 -1.28 -13.29 -10.05
CA LEU A 40 -0.07 -13.79 -10.72
C LEU A 40 0.47 -15.06 -10.06
N LYS A 41 0.46 -15.13 -8.72
CA LYS A 41 0.88 -16.34 -7.98
C LYS A 41 -0.01 -17.54 -8.30
N LEU A 42 -1.33 -17.35 -8.40
CA LEU A 42 -2.25 -18.40 -8.84
C LEU A 42 -1.93 -18.87 -10.26
N LYS A 43 -1.69 -17.95 -11.20
CA LYS A 43 -1.29 -18.31 -12.59
C LYS A 43 0.02 -19.08 -12.65
N ILE A 44 0.98 -18.75 -11.78
CA ILE A 44 2.23 -19.50 -11.64
C ILE A 44 1.92 -20.94 -11.19
N GLU A 45 1.14 -21.11 -10.14
CA GLU A 45 0.79 -22.44 -9.61
C GLU A 45 0.02 -23.31 -10.62
N GLU A 46 -0.92 -22.71 -11.36
CA GLU A 46 -1.65 -23.37 -12.43
C GLU A 46 -0.71 -23.81 -13.56
N THR A 47 0.21 -22.93 -13.97
CA THR A 47 1.18 -23.25 -15.03
C THR A 47 2.17 -24.33 -14.57
N ASP A 48 2.61 -24.28 -13.32
CA ASP A 48 3.50 -25.30 -12.74
C ASP A 48 2.83 -26.68 -12.68
N LYS A 49 1.53 -26.75 -12.36
CA LYS A 49 0.73 -27.99 -12.45
C LYS A 49 0.63 -28.51 -13.88
N LEU A 50 0.42 -27.62 -14.87
CA LEU A 50 0.41 -27.99 -16.28
C LEU A 50 1.77 -28.57 -16.70
N LEU A 51 2.87 -27.91 -16.35
CA LEU A 51 4.24 -28.38 -16.64
C LEU A 51 4.55 -29.76 -16.06
N LYS A 52 3.96 -30.10 -14.92
CA LYS A 52 4.14 -31.40 -14.24
C LYS A 52 3.19 -32.50 -14.73
N SER A 53 2.25 -32.18 -15.63
CA SER A 53 1.23 -33.13 -16.08
C SER A 53 1.80 -34.14 -17.11
N PRO A 54 1.47 -35.45 -17.00
CA PRO A 54 1.91 -36.43 -17.97
C PRO A 54 1.30 -36.17 -19.36
N GLY A 55 2.12 -36.27 -20.41
CA GLY A 55 1.68 -36.08 -21.80
C GLY A 55 1.75 -34.64 -22.32
N VAL A 56 2.39 -33.72 -21.59
CA VAL A 56 2.73 -32.41 -22.11
C VAL A 56 3.81 -32.53 -23.20
N ASP A 57 3.53 -31.95 -24.37
CA ASP A 57 4.48 -31.90 -25.48
C ASP A 57 5.53 -30.78 -25.30
N VAL A 58 6.66 -30.92 -26.01
CA VAL A 58 7.80 -30.00 -25.92
C VAL A 58 7.42 -28.55 -26.29
N GLY A 59 6.47 -28.35 -27.20
CA GLY A 59 6.01 -27.03 -27.59
C GLY A 59 5.25 -26.34 -26.45
N LYS A 60 4.36 -27.07 -25.77
CA LYS A 60 3.63 -26.59 -24.58
C LYS A 60 4.58 -26.29 -23.41
N LEU A 61 5.65 -27.08 -23.23
CA LEU A 61 6.69 -26.77 -22.23
C LEU A 61 7.35 -25.43 -22.51
N GLN A 62 7.81 -25.20 -23.73
CA GLN A 62 8.50 -23.95 -24.10
C GLN A 62 7.60 -22.71 -23.92
N VAL A 63 6.31 -22.83 -24.28
CA VAL A 63 5.33 -21.75 -24.08
C VAL A 63 5.11 -21.49 -22.59
N ALA A 64 4.92 -22.53 -21.78
CA ALA A 64 4.73 -22.41 -20.34
C ALA A 64 5.97 -21.86 -19.62
N GLU A 65 7.18 -22.27 -20.00
CA GLU A 65 8.43 -21.72 -19.46
C GLU A 65 8.64 -20.25 -19.83
N SER A 66 8.30 -19.86 -21.07
CA SER A 66 8.31 -18.47 -21.51
C SER A 66 7.31 -17.62 -20.72
N PHE A 67 6.10 -18.14 -20.51
CA PHE A 67 5.08 -17.51 -19.68
C PHE A 67 5.56 -17.34 -18.24
N MET A 68 6.08 -18.40 -17.61
CA MET A 68 6.60 -18.38 -16.24
C MET A 68 7.71 -17.33 -16.06
N ARG A 69 8.61 -17.19 -17.04
CA ARG A 69 9.64 -16.13 -17.01
C ARG A 69 9.04 -14.73 -17.01
N LYS A 70 8.03 -14.47 -17.85
CA LYS A 70 7.34 -13.16 -17.92
C LYS A 70 6.55 -12.86 -16.66
N VAL A 71 5.88 -13.86 -16.10
CA VAL A 71 5.10 -13.67 -14.87
C VAL A 71 6.02 -13.45 -13.67
N ASN A 72 7.13 -14.19 -13.56
CA ASN A 72 8.11 -13.98 -12.50
C ASN A 72 8.78 -12.60 -12.56
N SER A 73 9.09 -12.08 -13.75
CA SER A 73 9.63 -10.73 -13.87
C SER A 73 8.62 -9.66 -13.47
N SER A 74 7.35 -9.85 -13.85
CA SER A 74 6.24 -8.97 -13.48
C SER A 74 6.01 -8.99 -11.97
N LEU A 75 6.00 -10.18 -11.36
CA LEU A 75 5.85 -10.37 -9.92
C LEU A 75 6.94 -9.62 -9.15
N LYS A 76 8.21 -9.75 -9.54
CA LYS A 76 9.32 -9.04 -8.90
C LYS A 76 9.18 -7.52 -9.00
N SER A 77 8.68 -7.02 -10.13
CA SER A 77 8.39 -5.58 -10.29
C SER A 77 7.26 -5.13 -9.36
N LEU A 78 6.19 -5.92 -9.26
CA LEU A 78 5.05 -5.62 -8.39
C LEU A 78 5.43 -5.68 -6.91
N GLU A 79 6.24 -6.64 -6.48
CA GLU A 79 6.76 -6.72 -5.12
C GLU A 79 7.56 -5.46 -4.75
N GLY A 80 8.35 -4.92 -5.70
CA GLY A 80 9.03 -3.62 -5.53
C GLY A 80 8.06 -2.46 -5.36
N LYS A 81 7.01 -2.38 -6.20
CA LYS A 81 5.96 -1.36 -6.09
C LYS A 81 5.19 -1.47 -4.76
N MET A 82 4.89 -2.70 -4.34
CA MET A 82 4.20 -3.00 -3.07
C MET A 82 5.04 -2.54 -1.87
N SER A 83 6.34 -2.80 -1.90
CA SER A 83 7.26 -2.33 -0.86
C SER A 83 7.26 -0.80 -0.76
N GLN A 84 7.36 -0.10 -1.89
CA GLN A 84 7.32 1.37 -1.90
C GLN A 84 5.96 1.92 -1.45
N ALA A 85 4.86 1.35 -1.94
CA ALA A 85 3.51 1.75 -1.53
C ALA A 85 3.29 1.56 -0.02
N LYS A 86 3.87 0.50 0.56
CA LYS A 86 3.81 0.24 2.00
C LYS A 86 4.56 1.29 2.79
N VAL A 87 5.78 1.65 2.36
CA VAL A 87 6.56 2.73 2.99
C VAL A 87 5.78 4.05 2.95
N ASP A 88 5.14 4.38 1.84
CA ASP A 88 4.38 5.62 1.70
C ASP A 88 3.10 5.62 2.57
N PHE A 89 2.45 4.46 2.69
CA PHE A 89 1.32 4.26 3.60
C PHE A 89 1.74 4.44 5.06
N ASP A 90 2.81 3.74 5.49
CA ASP A 90 3.31 3.78 6.86
C ASP A 90 3.73 5.21 7.25
N ARG A 91 4.35 5.96 6.32
CA ARG A 91 4.67 7.39 6.51
C ARG A 91 3.44 8.26 6.71
N ALA A 92 2.37 8.03 5.94
CA ALA A 92 1.13 8.80 6.09
C ALA A 92 0.46 8.51 7.45
N VAL A 93 0.47 7.25 7.90
CA VAL A 93 -0.02 6.84 9.22
C VAL A 93 0.78 7.52 10.33
N GLU A 94 2.11 7.49 10.25
CA GLU A 94 2.96 8.14 11.25
C GLU A 94 2.76 9.66 11.27
N ARG A 95 2.63 10.30 10.10
CA ARG A 95 2.32 11.73 10.01
C ARG A 95 1.00 12.07 10.71
N LYS A 96 -0.05 11.28 10.49
CA LYS A 96 -1.35 11.47 11.19
C LYS A 96 -1.18 11.38 12.71
N LYS A 97 -0.39 10.41 13.18
CA LYS A 97 -0.13 10.23 14.61
C LYS A 97 0.57 11.46 15.21
N ILE A 98 1.58 12.00 14.54
CA ILE A 98 2.27 13.22 14.96
C ILE A 98 1.30 14.40 15.04
N LEU A 99 0.50 14.61 13.99
CA LEU A 99 -0.49 15.70 13.95
C LEU A 99 -1.54 15.60 15.07
N ASN A 100 -1.99 14.38 15.39
CA ASN A 100 -2.91 14.14 16.50
C ASN A 100 -2.26 14.47 17.86
N GLU A 101 -0.98 14.16 18.03
CA GLU A 101 -0.25 14.48 19.26
C GLU A 101 -0.02 15.99 19.40
N GLU A 102 0.31 16.68 18.30
CA GLU A 102 0.40 18.15 18.27
C GLU A 102 -0.94 18.79 18.65
N LEU A 103 -2.05 18.31 18.08
CA LEU A 103 -3.39 18.78 18.42
C LEU A 103 -3.71 18.57 19.90
N LYS A 104 -3.38 17.40 20.44
CA LYS A 104 -3.57 17.08 21.86
C LYS A 104 -2.79 18.02 22.77
N GLN A 105 -1.51 18.28 22.46
CA GLN A 105 -0.67 19.19 23.23
C GLN A 105 -1.22 20.62 23.25
N ILE A 106 -1.74 21.12 22.11
CA ILE A 106 -2.35 22.45 22.06
C ILE A 106 -3.62 22.51 22.91
N VAL A 107 -4.48 21.49 22.84
CA VAL A 107 -5.71 21.44 23.65
C VAL A 107 -5.39 21.36 25.14
N GLU A 108 -4.43 20.52 25.56
CA GLU A 108 -4.02 20.39 26.96
C GLU A 108 -3.37 21.66 27.50
N ALA A 109 -2.51 22.32 26.71
CA ALA A 109 -1.84 23.57 27.10
C ALA A 109 -2.84 24.73 27.30
N ASN A 110 -3.95 24.75 26.56
CA ASN A 110 -4.96 25.81 26.66
C ASN A 110 -6.11 25.47 27.61
N GLY A 111 -6.39 24.19 27.88
CA GLY A 111 -7.36 23.77 28.89
C GLY A 111 -6.84 23.78 30.34
N SER A 112 -5.53 23.97 30.52
CA SER A 112 -4.88 24.07 31.84
C SER A 112 -4.68 25.53 32.32
N GLN A 113 -5.18 26.52 31.57
CA GLN A 113 -5.20 27.94 31.93
C GLN A 113 -6.58 28.37 32.42
#